data_AF-A0A5J6C373-F1
#
_entry.id   AF-A0A5J6C373-F1
#
_cell.length_a   1.000
_cell.length_b   1.000
_cell.length_c   1.000
_cell.angle_alpha   90.00
_cell.angle_beta   90.00
_cell.angle_gamma   90.00
#
_symmetry.space_group_name_H-M   'P 1'
#
loop_
_entity.id
_entity.type
_entity.pdbx_description
1 polymer ?
#
loop_
_entity_poly.entity_id
_entity_poly.type
_entity_poly.pdbx_seq_one_letter_code
_entity_poly.pdbx_strand_id
1 'polypeptide(L)' 'SACTNNPEIIKLLKKKNKFYSVVLMHKRGNPHTMDELTNYDNLVYDIKNYLEQRLNFLVLNGIPRYRILFDIG' A
#
# COMPACT_ATOMS: atom_id res chain seq x y z
N SER A 1 -0.89 3.38 -5.19
CA SER A 1 -2.21 3.12 -4.55
C SER A 1 -2.16 2.01 -3.52
N ALA A 2 -0.98 1.57 -3.05
CA ALA A 2 -0.85 0.43 -2.14
C ALA A 2 -1.71 -0.81 -2.52
N CYS A 3 -1.69 -1.17 -3.81
CA CYS A 3 -2.45 -2.28 -4.39
C CYS A 3 -3.99 -2.19 -4.19
N THR A 4 -4.58 -1.00 -4.02
CA THR A 4 -6.04 -0.86 -3.91
C THR A 4 -6.76 -0.73 -5.26
N ASN A 5 -6.08 -0.20 -6.29
CA ASN A 5 -6.66 -0.07 -7.64
C ASN A 5 -6.99 -1.43 -8.28
N ASN A 6 -6.10 -2.40 -8.08
CA ASN A 6 -6.32 -3.78 -8.49
C ASN A 6 -5.62 -4.71 -7.48
N PRO A 7 -6.34 -5.23 -6.48
CA PRO A 7 -5.78 -6.11 -5.45
C PRO A 7 -5.19 -7.42 -6.00
N GLU A 8 -5.67 -7.89 -7.16
CA GLU A 8 -5.18 -9.12 -7.80
C GLU A 8 -3.71 -9.04 -8.21
N ILE A 9 -3.16 -7.82 -8.37
CA ILE A 9 -1.74 -7.61 -8.66
C ILE A 9 -0.82 -8.25 -7.60
N ILE A 10 -1.32 -8.42 -6.36
CA ILE A 10 -0.57 -9.06 -5.27
C ILE A 10 -0.23 -10.51 -5.62
N LYS A 11 -1.10 -11.22 -6.34
CA LYS A 11 -0.84 -12.60 -6.78
C LYS A 11 0.38 -12.68 -7.68
N LEU A 12 0.69 -11.61 -8.42
CA LEU A 12 1.85 -11.55 -9.32
C LEU A 12 3.19 -11.33 -8.58
N LEU A 13 3.15 -10.88 -7.33
CA LEU A 13 4.35 -10.69 -6.50
C LEU A 13 4.94 -12.01 -6.00
N LYS A 14 4.20 -13.12 -6.11
CA LYS A 14 4.61 -14.46 -5.70
C LYS A 14 4.49 -15.44 -6.86
N LYS A 15 5.62 -16.03 -7.26
CA LYS A 15 5.70 -17.17 -8.18
C LYS A 15 6.25 -18.38 -7.44
N LYS A 16 6.20 -19.57 -8.05
CA LYS A 16 6.65 -20.84 -7.45
C LYS A 16 7.99 -20.72 -6.70
N ASN A 17 9.00 -20.10 -7.31
CA ASN A 17 10.36 -19.98 -6.73
C ASN A 17 10.86 -18.52 -6.64
N LYS A 18 9.99 -17.52 -6.80
CA LYS A 18 10.43 -16.11 -6.85
C LYS A 18 9.43 -15.18 -6.17
N PHE A 19 9.96 -14.26 -5.38
CA PHE A 19 9.23 -13.17 -4.75
C PHE A 19 9.74 -11.83 -5.28
N TYR A 20 8.83 -10.88 -5.47
CA TYR A 20 9.14 -9.51 -5.86
C TYR A 20 8.90 -8.57 -4.68
N SER A 21 9.74 -7.54 -4.56
CA SER A 21 9.51 -6.46 -3.60
C SER A 21 8.49 -5.46 -4.14
N VAL A 22 7.79 -4.78 -3.24
CA VAL A 22 6.73 -3.83 -3.59
C VAL A 22 6.76 -2.62 -2.67
N VAL A 23 6.55 -1.44 -3.26
CA VAL A 23 6.37 -0.19 -2.53
C VAL A 23 4.88 0.08 -2.38
N LEU A 24 4.43 0.29 -1.14
CA LEU A 24 3.07 0.70 -0.82
C LEU A 24 3.07 2.19 -0.53
N MET A 25 2.58 2.96 -1.49
CA MET A 25 2.46 4.42 -1.40
C MET A 25 1.02 4.82 -1.07
N HIS A 26 0.86 5.66 -0.05
CA HIS A 26 -0.41 6.28 0.33
C HIS A 26 -0.80 7.40 -0.67
N LYS A 27 -2.09 7.56 -0.95
CA LYS A 27 -2.66 8.69 -1.70
C LYS A 27 -4.17 8.77 -1.48
N ARG A 28 -4.78 9.93 -1.74
CA ARG A 28 -6.23 10.13 -1.83
C ARG A 28 -6.60 10.71 -3.19
N GLY A 29 -7.73 10.29 -3.77
CA GLY A 29 -8.17 10.79 -5.08
C GLY A 29 -7.24 10.43 -6.26
N ASN A 30 -7.22 11.31 -7.26
CA ASN A 30 -6.43 11.23 -8.48
C ASN A 30 -5.77 12.59 -8.77
N PRO A 31 -4.97 12.77 -9.84
CA PRO A 31 -4.27 14.04 -10.10
C PRO A 31 -5.15 15.29 -10.15
N HIS A 32 -6.44 15.15 -10.46
CA HIS A 32 -7.38 16.28 -10.51
C HIS A 32 -8.04 16.59 -9.17
N THR A 33 -7.95 15.70 -8.17
CA THR A 33 -8.69 15.82 -6.89
C THR A 33 -7.82 15.66 -5.64
N MET A 34 -6.57 15.20 -5.77
CA MET A 34 -5.70 14.93 -4.62
C MET A 34 -5.33 16.18 -3.82
N ASP A 35 -5.33 17.35 -4.47
CA ASP A 35 -5.04 18.64 -3.83
C ASP A 35 -6.18 19.12 -2.91
N GLU A 36 -7.41 18.66 -3.14
CA GLU A 36 -8.60 19.02 -2.35
C GLU A 36 -8.83 18.05 -1.17
N LEU A 37 -8.33 16.81 -1.27
CA LEU A 37 -8.56 15.74 -0.30
C LEU A 37 -7.52 15.73 0.84
N THR A 38 -7.29 16.89 1.44
CA THR A 38 -6.18 17.15 2.39
C THR A 38 -6.58 17.14 3.87
N ASN A 39 -7.86 16.93 4.19
CA ASN A 39 -8.34 16.88 5.58
C ASN A 39 -8.02 15.53 6.23
N TYR A 40 -7.22 15.52 7.31
CA TYR A 40 -6.93 14.33 8.13
C TYR A 40 -7.28 14.64 9.60
N ASP A 41 -7.69 13.61 10.34
CA ASP A 41 -7.91 13.75 11.79
C ASP A 41 -6.55 13.80 12.51
N ASN A 42 -5.64 12.89 12.13
CA ASN A 42 -4.25 12.90 12.56
C ASN A 42 -3.34 12.44 11.43
N LEU A 43 -2.86 13.40 10.63
CA LEU A 43 -2.08 13.17 9.41
C LEU A 43 -1.04 12.03 9.51
N VAL A 44 -0.18 12.09 10.54
CA VAL A 44 0.93 11.15 10.67
C VAL A 44 0.44 9.75 11.01
N TYR A 45 -0.48 9.63 11.98
CA TYR A 45 -0.97 8.33 12.42
C TYR A 45 -1.95 7.71 11.42
N ASP A 46 -2.77 8.52 10.74
CA ASP A 46 -3.71 8.05 9.72
C ASP A 46 -2.96 7.40 8.55
N ILE A 47 -1.90 8.04 8.06
CA ILE A 47 -1.06 7.50 6.98
C ILE A 47 -0.32 6.25 7.45
N LYS A 48 0.28 6.27 8.65
CA LYS A 48 0.96 5.11 9.23
C LYS A 48 0.00 3.92 9.35
N ASN A 49 -1.16 4.12 9.95
CA ASN A 49 -2.16 3.08 10.19
C ASN A 49 -2.69 2.52 8.85
N TYR A 50 -2.89 3.38 7.84
CA TYR A 50 -3.23 2.94 6.50
C TYR A 50 -2.17 1.98 5.94
N LEU A 51 -0.90 2.38 5.97
CA LEU A 51 0.20 1.58 5.42
C LEU A 51 0.37 0.25 6.18
N GLU A 52 0.21 0.27 7.51
CA GLU A 52 0.22 -0.94 8.35
C GLU A 52 -0.92 -1.91 7.99
N GLN A 53 -2.13 -1.41 7.77
CA GLN A 53 -3.26 -2.23 7.31
C GLN A 53 -2.98 -2.83 5.92
N ARG A 54 -2.41 -2.06 5.00
CA ARG A 54 -2.04 -2.56 3.66
C ARG A 54 -0.93 -3.60 3.73
N LEU A 55 0.06 -3.41 4.59
CA LEU A 55 1.09 -4.41 4.87
C LEU A 55 0.46 -5.70 5.38
N ASN A 56 -0.39 -5.62 6.40
CA ASN A 56 -1.02 -6.79 7.00
C ASN A 56 -1.84 -7.58 5.96
N PHE A 57 -2.52 -6.88 5.05
CA PHE A 57 -3.23 -7.51 3.92
C PHE A 57 -2.29 -8.28 2.97
N LEU A 58 -1.13 -7.70 2.61
CA LEU A 58 -0.14 -8.37 1.76
C LEU A 58 0.51 -9.57 2.46
N VAL A 59 0.85 -9.41 3.75
CA VAL A 59 1.44 -10.48 4.56
C VAL A 59 0.46 -11.65 4.71
N LEU A 60 -0.83 -11.38 4.94
CA LEU A 60 -1.87 -12.40 4.99
C LEU A 60 -2.00 -13.19 3.68
N ASN A 61 -1.72 -12.56 2.53
CA ASN A 61 -1.69 -13.20 1.22
C ASN A 61 -0.33 -13.91 0.91
N GLY A 62 0.56 -13.97 1.90
CA GLY A 62 1.84 -14.67 1.81
C GLY A 62 2.93 -13.88 1.08
N ILE A 63 2.86 -12.54 1.08
CA ILE A 63 3.98 -11.71 0.65
C ILE A 63 4.95 -11.53 1.83
N PRO A 64 6.25 -11.82 1.67
CA PRO A 64 7.20 -11.70 2.77
C PRO A 64 7.30 -10.27 3.29
N ARG A 65 7.15 -10.08 4.61
CA ARG A 65 7.13 -8.75 5.27
C ARG A 65 8.37 -7.91 4.92
N TYR A 66 9.55 -8.53 4.87
CA TYR A 66 10.83 -7.85 4.56
C TYR A 66 10.95 -7.36 3.10
N ARG A 67 9.96 -7.63 2.24
CA ARG A 67 9.90 -7.18 0.84
C ARG A 67 8.89 -6.06 0.61
N ILE A 68 8.20 -5.61 1.66
CA ILE A 68 7.17 -4.57 1.60
C ILE A 68 7.77 -3.27 2.12
N LEU A 69 7.84 -2.26 1.26
CA LEU A 69 8.37 -0.93 1.60
C LEU A 69 7.21 0.06 1.76
N PHE A 70 7.39 1.02 2.66
CA PHE A 70 6.42 2.08 2.92
C PHE A 70 6.83 3.38 2.25
N ASP A 71 5.83 4.09 1.73
CA ASP A 71 5.96 5.41 1.13
C ASP A 71 4.73 6.24 1.54
N ILE A 72 4.97 7.44 2.07
CA ILE A 72 3.93 8.30 2.66
C ILE A 72 3.09 9.05 1.62
N GLY A 73 3.52 9.07 0.35
CA GLY A 73 2.84 9.77 -0.73
C GLY A 73 3.74 10.73 -1.47
#